data_AF-M2AAR2-F1
#
_entry.id   AF-M2AAR2-F1
#
_cell.length_a   1.000
_cell.length_b   1.000
_cell.length_c   1.000
_cell.angle_alpha   90.00
_cell.angle_beta   90.00
_cell.angle_gamma   90.00
#
_symmetry.space_group_name_H-M   'P 1'
#
loop_
_entity.id
_entity.type
_entity.pdbx_description
1 polymer ?
#
loop_
_entity_poly.entity_id
_entity_poly.type
_entity_poly.pdbx_seq_one_letter_code
_entity_poly.pdbx_strand_id
1 'polypeptide(L)' 'MKSVKRAQIFTSYNDDKKLEREVDDFLMTSEKYGFSIIDIKYQVSSTPTKDIFSCMIYFTELV' A
#
# COMPACT_ATOMS: atom_id res chain seq x y z
N MET A 1 -6.27 15.44 19.71
CA MET A 1 -5.49 14.57 18.82
C MET A 1 -5.47 15.21 17.44
N LYS A 2 -4.30 15.34 16.80
CA LYS A 2 -4.21 15.77 15.41
C LYS A 2 -4.05 14.52 14.54
N SER A 3 -4.89 14.38 13.52
CA SER A 3 -4.77 13.30 12.53
C SER A 3 -4.10 13.85 11.27
N VAL A 4 -3.03 13.21 10.81
CA VAL A 4 -2.36 13.58 9.56
C VAL A 4 -2.70 12.56 8.48
N LYS A 5 -3.10 13.03 7.30
CA LYS A 5 -3.33 12.18 6.13
C LYS A 5 -1.99 11.88 5.45
N ARG A 6 -1.74 10.61 5.13
CA ARG A 6 -0.55 10.13 4.43
C ARG A 6 -0.94 9.18 3.30
N ALA A 7 0.00 8.95 2.40
CA ALA A 7 -0.09 7.94 1.35
C ALA A 7 1.19 7.11 1.36
N GLN A 8 1.06 5.80 1.22
CA GLN A 8 2.16 4.85 1.01
C GLN A 8 1.96 4.16 -0.34
N ILE A 9 3.03 4.06 -1.13
CA ILE A 9 3.00 3.41 -2.44
C ILE A 9 3.91 2.19 -2.40
N PHE A 10 3.40 1.08 -2.91
CA PHE A 10 4.10 -0.19 -3.12
C PHE A 10 4.13 -0.49 -4.61
N THR A 11 5.23 -1.05 -5.09
CA THR A 11 5.41 -1.40 -6.51
C THR A 11 6.22 -2.69 -6.64
N SER A 12 5.75 -3.61 -7.47
CA SER A 12 6.47 -4.84 -7.80
C SER A 12 6.48 -5.09 -9.31
N TYR A 13 7.53 -5.74 -9.79
CA TYR A 13 7.74 -6.02 -11.21
C TYR A 13 7.72 -7.54 -11.42
N ASN A 14 6.79 -8.04 -12.23
CA ASN A 14 6.60 -9.46 -12.55
C ASN A 14 6.37 -10.37 -11.32
N ASP A 15 6.05 -9.80 -10.15
CA ASP A 15 5.86 -10.55 -8.90
C ASP A 15 4.73 -9.90 -8.08
N ASP A 16 3.50 -10.29 -8.39
CA ASP A 16 2.28 -9.88 -7.69
C ASP A 16 2.27 -10.34 -6.22
N LYS A 17 2.76 -11.56 -5.94
CA LYS A 17 2.84 -12.11 -4.57
C LYS A 17 3.77 -11.32 -3.67
N LYS A 18 4.85 -10.75 -4.22
CA LYS A 18 5.69 -9.82 -3.46
C LYS A 18 4.91 -8.56 -3.09
N LEU A 19 4.15 -7.98 -4.02
CA LEU A 19 3.34 -6.80 -3.73
C LEU A 19 2.30 -7.10 -2.62
N GLU A 20 1.61 -8.23 -2.72
CA GLU A 20 0.62 -8.66 -1.74
C GLU A 20 1.23 -8.78 -0.35
N ARG A 21 2.39 -9.44 -0.20
CA ARG A 21 3.10 -9.55 1.08
C ARG A 21 3.50 -8.20 1.67
N GLU A 22 4.04 -7.29 0.86
CA GLU A 22 4.44 -5.96 1.35
C GLU A 22 3.24 -5.12 1.81
N VAL A 23 2.11 -5.24 1.09
CA VAL A 23 0.85 -4.58 1.46
C VAL A 23 0.29 -5.19 2.74
N ASP A 24 0.24 -6.51 2.86
CA ASP A 24 -0.26 -7.21 4.04
C ASP A 24 0.57 -6.89 5.27
N ASP A 25 1.90 -6.92 5.15
CA ASP A 25 2.81 -6.52 6.23
C ASP A 25 2.52 -5.09 6.70
N PHE A 26 2.28 -4.16 5.77
CA PHE A 26 1.90 -2.80 6.10
C PHE A 26 0.53 -2.73 6.78
N LEU A 27 -0.49 -3.42 6.27
CA LEU A 27 -1.83 -3.41 6.87
C LEU A 27 -1.82 -4.00 8.28
N MET A 28 -1.02 -5.03 8.54
CA MET A 28 -0.85 -5.61 9.88
C MET A 28 -0.17 -4.64 10.85
N THR A 29 0.63 -3.68 10.36
CA THR A 29 1.19 -2.63 11.22
C THR A 29 0.15 -1.58 11.65
N SER A 30 -1.01 -1.50 10.98
CA SER A 30 -2.06 -0.51 11.31
C SER A 30 -2.58 -0.64 12.73
N GLU A 31 -2.79 -1.88 13.19
CA GLU A 31 -3.21 -2.18 14.56
C GLU A 31 -2.15 -1.79 15.59
N LYS A 32 -0.87 -1.90 15.23
CA LYS A 32 0.27 -1.64 16.12
C LYS A 32 0.58 -0.16 16.28
N TYR A 33 0.51 0.62 15.20
CA TYR A 33 0.89 2.04 15.18
C TYR A 33 -0.31 3.00 15.19
N GLY A 34 -1.54 2.48 15.24
CA GLY A 34 -2.74 3.30 15.42
C GLY A 34 -3.05 4.21 14.23
N PHE A 35 -2.81 3.72 13.01
CA PHE A 35 -3.26 4.42 11.81
C PHE A 35 -4.54 3.78 11.23
N SER A 36 -5.44 4.62 10.71
CA SER A 36 -6.69 4.20 10.08
C SER A 36 -6.57 4.28 8.57
N ILE A 37 -6.90 3.21 7.86
CA ILE A 37 -6.95 3.21 6.40
C ILE A 37 -8.13 4.07 5.93
N ILE A 38 -7.89 4.88 4.90
CA ILE A 38 -8.88 5.71 4.21
C ILE A 38 -9.29 5.04 2.91
N ASP A 39 -8.33 4.61 2.09
CA ASP A 39 -8.55 4.06 0.76
C ASP A 39 -7.34 3.23 0.30
N ILE A 40 -7.59 2.21 -0.53
CA ILE A 40 -6.56 1.35 -1.11
C ILE A 40 -6.82 1.24 -2.62
N LYS A 41 -5.81 1.58 -3.42
CA LYS A 41 -5.91 1.55 -4.88
C LYS A 41 -4.85 0.65 -5.48
N TYR A 42 -5.29 -0.39 -6.18
CA TYR A 42 -4.42 -1.25 -6.97
C TYR A 42 -4.38 -0.82 -8.42
N GLN A 43 -3.23 -0.96 -9.06
CA GLN A 43 -3.05 -0.76 -10.48
C GLN A 43 -2.12 -1.84 -11.03
N VAL A 44 -2.45 -2.32 -12.22
CA VAL A 44 -1.58 -3.18 -13.03
C VAL A 44 -1.29 -2.45 -14.33
N SER A 45 -0.02 -2.39 -14.70
CA SER A 45 0.43 -1.87 -15.98
C SER A 45 1.26 -2.93 -16.68
N SER A 46 0.74 -3.45 -17.78
CA SER A 46 1.42 -4.46 -18.59
C SER A 46 2.16 -3.79 -19.75
N THR A 47 3.45 -4.07 -19.84
CA THR A 47 4.27 -3.76 -21.01
C THR A 47 4.61 -5.06 -21.73
N PRO A 48 5.02 -5.04 -23.01
CA PRO A 48 5.35 -6.28 -23.74
C PRO A 48 6.42 -7.16 -23.09
N THR A 49 7.21 -6.62 -22.15
CA THR A 49 8.30 -7.35 -21.49
C THR A 49 8.09 -7.56 -20.00
N LYS A 50 7.15 -6.85 -19.37
CA LYS A 50 6.98 -6.83 -17.91
C LYS A 50 5.58 -6.41 -17.48
N ASP A 51 5.08 -7.01 -16.44
CA ASP A 51 3.96 -6.53 -15.65
C ASP A 51 4.46 -5.72 -14.46
N ILE A 52 3.83 -4.57 -14.22
CA ILE A 52 4.09 -3.69 -13.11
C ILE A 52 2.84 -3.66 -12.25
N PHE A 53 2.94 -4.18 -11.04
CA PHE A 53 1.89 -4.17 -10.04
C PHE A 53 2.17 -3.04 -9.06
N SER A 54 1.17 -2.23 -8.74
CA SER A 54 1.30 -1.18 -7.73
C SER A 54 0.07 -1.11 -6.84
N CYS A 55 0.30 -0.69 -5.59
CA CYS A 55 -0.73 -0.45 -4.60
C CYS A 55 -0.45 0.89 -3.91
N MET A 56 -1.45 1.75 -3.83
CA MET A 56 -1.38 3.01 -3.09
C MET A 56 -2.40 2.98 -1.95
N ILE A 57 -1.91 3.18 -0.73
CA ILE A 57 -2.70 3.15 0.49
C ILE A 57 -2.74 4.54 1.09
N TYR A 58 -3.94 5.10 1.24
CA TYR A 58 -4.17 6.34 1.97
C TYR A 58 -4.58 6.01 3.41
N PHE A 59 -3.99 6.69 4.38
CA PHE A 59 -4.27 6.43 5.80
C PHE A 59 -4.16 7.71 6.63
N THR A 60 -4.79 7.72 7.80
CA THR A 60 -4.59 8.73 8.84
C THR A 60 -3.75 8.16 9.96
N GLU A 61 -2.73 8.88 10.38
CA GLU A 61 -1.92 8.56 11.56
C GLU A 61 -2.24 9.54 12.68
N LEU A 62 -2.31 9.04 13.92
CA LEU A 62 -2.44 9.87 15.12
C LEU A 62 -1.06 10.41 15.51
N VAL A 63 -0.96 11.73 15.67
CA VAL A 63 0.27 12.43 16.06
C VAL A 63 0.02 13.29 17.30
#